data_AF-A0A3C1T5T4-F1
#
_entry.id   AF-A0A3C1T5T4-F1
#
_cell.length_a   1.000
_cell.length_b   1.000
_cell.length_c   1.000
_cell.angle_alpha   90.00
_cell.angle_beta   90.00
_cell.angle_gamma   90.00
#
_symmetry.space_group_name_H-M   'P 1'
#
loop_
_entity.id
_entity.type
_entity.pdbx_description
1 polymer ?
#
loop_
_entity_poly.entity_id
_entity_poly.type
_entity_poly.pdbx_seq_one_letter_code
_entity_poly.pdbx_strand_id
1 'polypeptide(L)'
;MKKNILLPAFIIISACLYAQQTLISNVNLVDVKTGKIIPGQSVLINSDKIEQTGAADKIKTAAGIQTIDGSGKYLMPGMTDAHIHFFQSGGLYTRPDVVDLRSKVPYEKEKAFGLNNAADYMNRYLRLGITSIIDVGGPMSNFTIRDSIGKTMLAPNILVTGPLFSMVERDQFGSDRPIIKITTNAEADALFDKMLPQKPDFIKIWYIASPAMPAEKNFPLVKYIAEKTHAQGLKLAVHATQLKTARLAVDAGADILVHSIDDDVVPDDFVKILVQKKVTYIPTLIVLGDYYQVFSGRLNNHPQDIAWANAFAYGSITDPEAMPETELPPGIKSMRKTGIPAAAARSDSFENVNLLKLYRAGVNIASGTDAGNIGTFHASSFLQELEAMQKAGLSIPEIIKASTINPAIGFGKDTQWGSIEKGKQADMLLLQKNPLESLQHLNSIEYLFKSGKGIHPDSLLKESPEAVVQRQLNAYNARNYQAFISAYSEDVELYNYPNQLIGKGIDALKRYESFLANTPNLYCEIKKRIVLGNKVIDQEHVRAGTGTIHAVVIYEVMNGKISRVTFIR
;
A
#
# COMPACT_ATOMS: atom_id res chain seq x y z
N MET A 1 36.82 38.38 -59.27
CA MET A 1 35.65 37.74 -58.65
C MET A 1 35.94 37.49 -57.17
N LYS A 2 35.52 38.39 -56.28
CA LYS A 2 35.55 38.17 -54.82
C LYS A 2 34.12 37.80 -54.40
N LYS A 3 33.90 36.57 -53.95
CA LYS A 3 32.60 36.10 -53.46
C LYS A 3 32.42 36.57 -52.01
N ASN A 4 31.46 37.46 -51.79
CA ASN A 4 30.97 37.80 -50.46
C ASN A 4 30.13 36.63 -49.94
N ILE A 5 30.59 35.99 -48.86
CA ILE A 5 29.82 34.98 -48.12
C ILE A 5 29.05 35.73 -47.03
N LEU A 6 27.73 35.81 -47.19
CA LEU A 6 26.80 36.27 -46.16
C LEU A 6 26.64 35.13 -45.13
N LEU A 7 27.06 35.39 -43.88
CA LEU A 7 26.78 34.53 -42.73
C LEU A 7 25.32 34.76 -42.30
N PRO A 8 24.47 33.73 -42.12
CA PRO A 8 23.14 33.94 -41.56
C PRO A 8 23.25 34.17 -40.05
N ALA A 9 22.65 35.26 -39.57
CA ALA A 9 22.49 35.53 -38.15
C ALA A 9 21.49 34.53 -37.56
N PHE A 10 21.98 33.60 -36.73
CA PHE A 10 21.12 32.76 -35.90
C PHE A 10 20.51 33.63 -34.80
N ILE A 11 19.23 33.95 -34.93
CA ILE A 11 18.43 34.48 -33.82
C ILE A 11 18.22 33.33 -32.84
N ILE A 12 18.96 33.34 -31.73
CA ILE A 12 18.69 32.47 -30.59
C ILE A 12 17.42 33.02 -29.92
N ILE A 13 16.28 32.43 -30.25
CA ILE A 13 15.06 32.61 -29.46
C ILE A 13 15.29 31.85 -28.16
N SER A 14 15.76 32.54 -27.12
CA SER A 14 15.66 32.05 -25.75
C SER A 14 14.18 31.95 -25.40
N ALA A 15 13.59 30.78 -25.62
CA ALA A 15 12.35 30.41 -24.96
C ALA A 15 12.68 30.38 -23.46
N CYS A 16 12.34 31.46 -22.74
CA CYS A 16 12.18 31.39 -21.31
C CYS A 16 11.06 30.38 -21.07
N LEU A 17 11.44 29.14 -20.77
CA LEU A 17 10.56 28.16 -20.14
C LEU A 17 10.16 28.78 -18.80
N TYR A 18 9.08 29.56 -18.79
CA TYR A 18 8.42 29.90 -17.54
C TYR A 18 8.05 28.58 -16.88
N ALA A 19 8.62 28.32 -15.70
CA ALA A 19 8.21 27.22 -14.86
C ALA A 19 6.68 27.24 -14.74
N GLN A 20 6.03 26.11 -15.02
CA GLN A 20 4.57 26.03 -15.05
C GLN A 20 4.04 26.24 -13.63
N GLN A 21 3.63 27.47 -13.33
CA GLN A 21 2.93 27.78 -12.09
C GLN A 21 1.48 27.30 -12.17
N THR A 22 1.00 26.70 -11.09
CA THR A 22 -0.39 26.27 -10.95
C THR A 22 -0.97 26.86 -9.66
N LEU A 23 -2.11 27.52 -9.76
CA LEU A 23 -2.87 28.00 -8.62
C LEU A 23 -4.02 27.04 -8.34
N ILE A 24 -4.11 26.53 -7.12
CA ILE A 24 -5.32 25.90 -6.61
C ILE A 24 -6.05 26.96 -5.80
N SER A 25 -7.22 27.41 -6.27
CA SER A 25 -7.93 28.55 -5.68
C SER A 25 -9.12 28.14 -4.82
N ASN A 26 -9.39 28.89 -3.75
CA ASN A 26 -10.62 28.82 -2.95
C ASN A 26 -10.94 27.43 -2.35
N VAL A 27 -9.92 26.77 -1.81
CA VAL A 27 -10.07 25.47 -1.13
C VAL A 27 -10.42 25.62 0.35
N ASN A 28 -11.05 24.60 0.89
CA ASN A 28 -11.04 24.31 2.32
C ASN A 28 -9.72 23.60 2.67
N LEU A 29 -8.73 24.34 3.18
CA LEU A 29 -7.43 23.76 3.52
C LEU A 29 -7.54 22.91 4.80
N VAL A 30 -7.12 21.66 4.72
CA VAL A 30 -7.07 20.73 5.85
C VAL A 30 -5.72 20.89 6.54
N ASP A 31 -5.70 21.59 7.67
CA ASP A 31 -4.51 21.70 8.49
C ASP A 31 -4.35 20.45 9.37
N VAL A 32 -3.53 19.51 8.89
CA VAL A 32 -3.26 18.24 9.55
C VAL A 32 -2.50 18.38 10.88
N LYS A 33 -1.87 19.53 11.16
CA LYS A 33 -1.18 19.74 12.45
C LYS A 33 -2.18 20.05 13.56
N THR A 34 -3.20 20.86 13.25
CA THR A 34 -4.23 21.31 14.20
C THR A 34 -5.52 20.50 14.12
N GLY A 35 -5.72 19.71 13.05
CA GLY A 35 -6.94 18.94 12.83
C GLY A 35 -8.15 19.82 12.46
N LYS A 36 -7.92 20.97 11.83
CA LYS A 36 -8.96 21.97 11.50
C LYS A 36 -9.05 22.24 10.01
N ILE A 37 -10.22 22.69 9.58
CA ILE A 37 -10.45 23.24 8.24
C ILE A 37 -10.25 24.76 8.26
N ILE A 38 -9.48 25.26 7.32
CA ILE A 38 -9.28 26.70 7.08
C ILE A 38 -9.92 27.03 5.71
N PRO A 39 -11.09 27.69 5.68
CA PRO A 39 -11.78 27.97 4.42
C PRO A 39 -11.14 29.12 3.63
N GLY A 40 -11.47 29.20 2.33
CA GLY A 40 -11.12 30.34 1.47
C GLY A 40 -9.62 30.49 1.21
N GLN A 41 -8.86 29.40 1.29
CA GLN A 41 -7.42 29.41 1.05
C GLN A 41 -7.11 29.14 -0.42
N SER A 42 -5.93 29.56 -0.84
CA SER A 42 -5.35 29.24 -2.13
C SER A 42 -3.93 28.73 -1.93
N VAL A 43 -3.44 27.93 -2.88
CA VAL A 43 -2.09 27.37 -2.88
C VAL A 43 -1.47 27.60 -4.25
N LEU A 44 -0.36 28.34 -4.29
CA LEU A 44 0.44 28.55 -5.49
C LEU A 44 1.57 27.51 -5.52
N ILE A 45 1.59 26.72 -6.57
CA ILE A 45 2.64 25.74 -6.87
C ILE A 45 3.54 26.34 -7.94
N ASN A 46 4.85 26.20 -7.73
CA ASN A 46 5.86 26.52 -8.72
C ASN A 46 6.78 25.31 -8.90
N SER A 47 6.77 24.76 -10.11
CA SER A 47 7.44 23.49 -10.42
C SER A 47 6.95 22.38 -9.48
N ASP A 48 7.81 21.84 -8.62
CA ASP A 48 7.55 20.75 -7.70
C ASP A 48 7.22 21.19 -6.27
N LYS A 49 7.23 22.50 -5.99
CA LYS A 49 7.12 23.05 -4.63
C LYS A 49 5.94 23.98 -4.44
N ILE A 50 5.50 24.05 -3.18
CA ILE A 50 4.55 25.03 -2.69
C ILE A 50 5.29 26.37 -2.55
N GLU A 51 4.94 27.35 -3.37
CA GLU A 51 5.54 28.69 -3.35
C GLU A 51 4.87 29.57 -2.29
N GLN A 52 3.55 29.54 -2.22
CA GLN A 52 2.76 30.36 -1.30
C GLN A 52 1.43 29.67 -0.94
N THR A 53 0.99 29.92 0.29
CA THR A 53 -0.35 29.57 0.79
C THR A 53 -0.98 30.81 1.43
N GLY A 54 -2.31 30.90 1.44
CA GLY A 54 -3.01 31.97 2.15
C GLY A 54 -4.39 32.25 1.57
N ALA A 55 -5.08 33.25 2.14
CA ALA A 55 -6.38 33.70 1.63
C ALA A 55 -6.29 34.08 0.15
N ALA A 56 -7.33 33.77 -0.62
CA ALA A 56 -7.33 33.89 -2.08
C ALA A 56 -6.97 35.30 -2.58
N ASP A 57 -7.40 36.34 -1.87
CA ASP A 57 -7.13 37.75 -2.16
C ASP A 57 -5.67 38.18 -1.88
N LYS A 58 -4.90 37.35 -1.17
CA LYS A 58 -3.50 37.62 -0.78
C LYS A 58 -2.46 36.92 -1.67
N ILE A 59 -2.87 36.00 -2.54
CA ILE A 59 -1.95 35.35 -3.49
C ILE A 59 -1.92 36.14 -4.79
N LYS A 60 -0.76 36.73 -5.09
CA LYS A 60 -0.52 37.43 -6.35
C LYS A 60 0.04 36.45 -7.37
N THR A 61 -0.57 36.38 -8.54
CA THR A 61 -0.14 35.49 -9.63
C THR A 61 0.10 36.28 -10.90
N ALA A 62 0.98 35.77 -11.77
CA ALA A 62 1.11 36.29 -13.12
C ALA A 62 -0.17 36.00 -13.93
N ALA A 63 -0.47 36.83 -14.93
CA ALA A 63 -1.58 36.56 -15.83
C ALA A 63 -1.35 35.27 -16.63
N GLY A 64 -2.40 34.47 -16.83
CA GLY A 64 -2.36 33.28 -17.70
C GLY A 64 -1.82 32.00 -17.06
N ILE A 65 -1.61 31.95 -15.74
CA ILE A 65 -1.25 30.69 -15.07
C ILE A 65 -2.42 29.70 -15.06
N GLN A 66 -2.10 28.41 -15.00
CA GLN A 66 -3.10 27.37 -14.84
C GLN A 66 -3.78 27.52 -13.47
N THR A 67 -5.12 27.57 -13.46
CA THR A 67 -5.90 27.69 -12.23
C THR A 67 -6.85 26.50 -12.11
N ILE A 68 -6.86 25.86 -10.94
CA ILE A 68 -7.76 24.78 -10.57
C ILE A 68 -8.72 25.32 -9.50
N ASP A 69 -10.01 25.33 -9.80
CA ASP A 69 -11.03 25.76 -8.86
C ASP A 69 -11.31 24.69 -7.80
N GLY A 70 -10.96 25.03 -6.56
CA GLY A 70 -11.15 24.24 -5.37
C GLY A 70 -12.41 24.58 -4.57
N SER A 71 -13.29 25.44 -5.09
CA SER A 71 -14.52 25.87 -4.42
C SER A 71 -15.35 24.67 -3.95
N GLY A 72 -15.69 24.64 -2.66
CA GLY A 72 -16.45 23.55 -2.03
C GLY A 72 -15.65 22.26 -1.77
N LYS A 73 -14.40 22.18 -2.21
CA LYS A 73 -13.51 21.02 -2.09
C LYS A 73 -12.51 21.21 -0.95
N TYR A 74 -11.83 20.12 -0.58
CA TYR A 74 -10.91 20.07 0.54
C TYR A 74 -9.50 19.74 0.05
N LEU A 75 -8.51 20.55 0.42
CA LEU A 75 -7.12 20.32 0.05
C LEU A 75 -6.35 19.84 1.27
N MET A 76 -5.78 18.64 1.19
CA MET A 76 -4.94 18.06 2.25
C MET A 76 -3.59 17.59 1.71
N PRO A 77 -2.55 17.44 2.55
CA PRO A 77 -1.30 16.81 2.15
C PRO A 77 -1.54 15.37 1.68
N GLY A 78 -0.71 14.88 0.76
CA GLY A 78 -0.73 13.48 0.38
C GLY A 78 -0.38 12.56 1.56
N MET A 79 -0.98 11.37 1.58
CA MET A 79 -0.79 10.41 2.66
C MET A 79 0.54 9.66 2.52
N THR A 80 0.98 9.05 3.61
CA THR A 80 2.16 8.19 3.70
C THR A 80 1.80 6.83 4.29
N ASP A 81 2.14 5.77 3.56
CA ASP A 81 2.17 4.41 4.11
C ASP A 81 3.57 4.13 4.69
N ALA A 82 3.69 4.18 6.01
CA ALA A 82 4.98 4.22 6.69
C ALA A 82 5.64 2.85 6.86
N HIS A 83 5.00 1.77 6.40
CA HIS A 83 5.55 0.43 6.46
C HIS A 83 4.96 -0.44 5.36
N ILE A 84 5.78 -0.81 4.37
CA ILE A 84 5.44 -1.76 3.30
C ILE A 84 6.65 -2.68 3.01
N HIS A 85 6.44 -3.67 2.14
CA HIS A 85 7.48 -4.57 1.63
C HIS A 85 7.34 -4.84 0.12
N PHE A 86 8.14 -4.20 -0.73
CA PHE A 86 8.07 -4.37 -2.21
C PHE A 86 8.36 -5.79 -2.70
N PHE A 87 9.15 -6.55 -1.93
CA PHE A 87 9.53 -7.91 -2.31
C PHE A 87 8.40 -8.93 -2.09
N GLN A 88 7.28 -8.47 -1.56
CA GLN A 88 6.09 -9.25 -1.30
C GLN A 88 4.90 -8.63 -2.05
N SER A 89 3.92 -9.41 -2.46
CA SER A 89 2.82 -8.98 -3.34
C SER A 89 1.50 -8.74 -2.61
N GLY A 90 1.39 -9.19 -1.36
CA GLY A 90 0.13 -9.34 -0.65
C GLY A 90 -0.60 -10.66 -0.94
N GLY A 91 -0.15 -11.42 -1.95
CA GLY A 91 -0.76 -12.67 -2.36
C GLY A 91 -0.37 -13.87 -1.49
N LEU A 92 -1.03 -15.01 -1.72
CA LEU A 92 -0.83 -16.24 -0.94
C LEU A 92 0.61 -16.77 -0.97
N TYR A 93 1.29 -16.63 -2.11
CA TYR A 93 2.60 -17.26 -2.37
C TYR A 93 3.79 -16.45 -1.87
N THR A 94 3.54 -15.29 -1.29
CA THR A 94 4.54 -14.24 -1.10
C THR A 94 5.47 -14.47 0.10
N ARG A 95 5.06 -15.34 1.04
CA ARG A 95 5.79 -15.67 2.28
C ARG A 95 6.06 -17.18 2.39
N PRO A 96 7.06 -17.71 1.67
CA PRO A 96 7.41 -19.13 1.75
C PRO A 96 7.90 -19.57 3.13
N ASP A 97 8.30 -18.63 3.99
CA ASP A 97 8.67 -18.86 5.38
C ASP A 97 7.48 -18.97 6.34
N VAL A 98 6.28 -18.50 5.94
CA VAL A 98 5.05 -18.61 6.72
C VAL A 98 4.23 -19.82 6.25
N VAL A 99 4.04 -19.95 4.94
CA VAL A 99 3.38 -21.11 4.33
C VAL A 99 4.14 -21.50 3.06
N ASP A 100 4.73 -22.70 3.06
CA ASP A 100 5.49 -23.19 1.91
C ASP A 100 4.57 -23.77 0.82
N LEU A 101 4.31 -22.96 -0.19
CA LEU A 101 3.57 -23.34 -1.40
C LEU A 101 4.46 -23.32 -2.66
N ARG A 102 5.78 -23.48 -2.49
CA ARG A 102 6.73 -23.43 -3.61
C ARG A 102 6.55 -24.54 -4.65
N SER A 103 5.89 -25.64 -4.26
CA SER A 103 5.46 -26.71 -5.19
C SER A 103 4.34 -26.28 -6.13
N LYS A 104 3.58 -25.23 -5.78
CA LYS A 104 2.51 -24.63 -6.60
C LYS A 104 3.04 -23.46 -7.41
N VAL A 105 3.68 -22.50 -6.73
CA VAL A 105 4.30 -21.34 -7.36
C VAL A 105 5.73 -21.22 -6.86
N PRO A 106 6.74 -21.51 -7.71
CA PRO A 106 8.14 -21.31 -7.34
C PRO A 106 8.39 -19.86 -6.90
N TYR A 107 9.16 -19.67 -5.82
CA TYR A 107 9.38 -18.33 -5.25
C TYR A 107 10.02 -17.33 -6.23
N GLU A 108 10.86 -17.80 -7.16
CA GLU A 108 11.42 -16.94 -8.21
C GLU A 108 10.34 -16.34 -9.13
N LYS A 109 9.24 -17.06 -9.38
CA LYS A 109 8.10 -16.52 -10.14
C LYS A 109 7.35 -15.45 -9.36
N GLU A 110 7.21 -15.63 -8.06
CA GLU A 110 6.59 -14.66 -7.16
C GLU A 110 7.42 -13.37 -7.07
N LYS A 111 8.74 -13.48 -6.93
CA LYS A 111 9.65 -12.32 -6.98
C LYS A 111 9.58 -11.60 -8.32
N ALA A 112 9.59 -12.35 -9.42
CA ALA A 112 9.45 -11.77 -10.76
C ALA A 112 8.09 -11.08 -10.93
N PHE A 113 7.02 -11.65 -10.37
CA PHE A 113 5.70 -11.03 -10.34
C PHE A 113 5.74 -9.68 -9.61
N GLY A 114 6.29 -9.61 -8.39
CA GLY A 114 6.42 -8.37 -7.65
C GLY A 114 7.23 -7.31 -8.41
N LEU A 115 8.40 -7.68 -8.96
CA LEU A 115 9.24 -6.77 -9.72
C LEU A 115 8.55 -6.24 -11.00
N ASN A 116 7.90 -7.12 -11.76
CA ASN A 116 7.19 -6.75 -12.99
C ASN A 116 5.96 -5.86 -12.70
N ASN A 117 5.39 -5.93 -11.49
CA ASN A 117 4.25 -5.12 -11.06
C ASN A 117 4.64 -3.90 -10.22
N ALA A 118 5.93 -3.60 -10.03
CA ALA A 118 6.36 -2.48 -9.21
C ALA A 118 5.77 -1.13 -9.68
N ALA A 119 5.68 -0.90 -10.99
CA ALA A 119 5.03 0.30 -11.55
C ALA A 119 3.50 0.32 -11.31
N ASP A 120 2.84 -0.84 -11.37
CA ASP A 120 1.42 -0.98 -11.03
C ASP A 120 1.19 -0.62 -9.56
N TYR A 121 2.04 -1.08 -8.64
CA TYR A 121 1.98 -0.72 -7.22
C TYR A 121 2.11 0.79 -7.00
N MET A 122 3.09 1.46 -7.66
CA MET A 122 3.24 2.92 -7.56
C MET A 122 1.97 3.66 -8.00
N ASN A 123 1.39 3.26 -9.13
CA ASN A 123 0.17 3.87 -9.64
C ASN A 123 -1.02 3.64 -8.69
N ARG A 124 -1.11 2.47 -8.06
CA ARG A 124 -2.17 2.17 -7.06
C ARG A 124 -2.03 3.01 -5.80
N TYR A 125 -0.82 3.18 -5.27
CA TYR A 125 -0.56 4.08 -4.14
C TYR A 125 -0.98 5.51 -4.46
N LEU A 126 -0.52 6.05 -5.60
CA LEU A 126 -0.90 7.39 -6.05
C LEU A 126 -2.41 7.52 -6.28
N ARG A 127 -3.06 6.53 -6.90
CA ARG A 127 -4.51 6.48 -7.13
C ARG A 127 -5.33 6.60 -5.85
N LEU A 128 -4.81 6.07 -4.75
CA LEU A 128 -5.45 6.10 -3.43
C LEU A 128 -4.92 7.23 -2.53
N GLY A 129 -4.22 8.20 -3.11
CA GLY A 129 -3.77 9.41 -2.43
C GLY A 129 -2.53 9.23 -1.55
N ILE A 130 -1.85 8.09 -1.66
CA ILE A 130 -0.61 7.79 -0.94
C ILE A 130 0.55 8.27 -1.80
N THR A 131 1.12 9.40 -1.41
CA THR A 131 2.19 10.10 -2.14
C THR A 131 3.57 9.78 -1.62
N SER A 132 3.68 9.08 -0.48
CA SER A 132 4.94 8.59 0.07
C SER A 132 4.77 7.18 0.60
N ILE A 133 5.76 6.33 0.43
CA ILE A 133 5.79 4.95 0.92
C ILE A 133 7.16 4.63 1.48
N ILE A 134 7.17 3.82 2.54
CA ILE A 134 8.39 3.49 3.27
C ILE A 134 8.52 1.97 3.33
N ASP A 135 9.49 1.45 2.60
CA ASP A 135 9.83 0.03 2.62
C ASP A 135 10.75 -0.26 3.81
N VAL A 136 10.19 -0.94 4.81
CA VAL A 136 10.85 -1.19 6.10
C VAL A 136 11.56 -2.54 6.10
N GLY A 137 11.81 -3.14 4.93
CA GLY A 137 12.62 -4.34 4.81
C GLY A 137 12.50 -4.98 3.45
N GLY A 138 13.63 -5.36 2.87
CA GLY A 138 13.62 -6.12 1.63
C GLY A 138 15.00 -6.44 1.10
N PRO A 139 15.11 -7.09 -0.05
CA PRO A 139 16.39 -7.46 -0.64
C PRO A 139 17.21 -6.24 -1.08
N MET A 140 18.46 -6.46 -1.48
CA MET A 140 19.31 -5.39 -2.05
C MET A 140 18.68 -4.77 -3.31
N SER A 141 17.90 -5.55 -4.05
CA SER A 141 17.17 -5.09 -5.23
C SER A 141 16.14 -3.98 -4.94
N ASN A 142 15.71 -3.77 -3.70
CA ASN A 142 14.82 -2.65 -3.33
C ASN A 142 15.48 -1.28 -3.54
N PHE A 143 16.81 -1.17 -3.41
CA PHE A 143 17.52 0.08 -3.74
C PHE A 143 17.34 0.42 -5.22
N THR A 144 17.40 -0.59 -6.09
CA THR A 144 17.14 -0.42 -7.53
C THR A 144 15.70 0.05 -7.79
N ILE A 145 14.70 -0.47 -7.07
CA ILE A 145 13.30 0.00 -7.19
C ILE A 145 13.22 1.50 -6.87
N ARG A 146 13.80 1.94 -5.74
CA ARG A 146 13.84 3.37 -5.38
C ARG A 146 14.59 4.20 -6.43
N ASP A 147 15.76 3.75 -6.86
CA ASP A 147 16.68 4.55 -7.67
C ASP A 147 16.37 4.57 -9.17
N SER A 148 15.66 3.57 -9.69
CA SER A 148 15.21 3.51 -11.09
C SER A 148 13.75 3.94 -11.22
N ILE A 149 12.81 3.12 -10.74
CA ILE A 149 11.37 3.32 -10.89
C ILE A 149 10.94 4.65 -10.27
N GLY A 150 11.41 4.95 -9.06
CA GLY A 150 11.12 6.22 -8.39
C GLY A 150 11.58 7.48 -9.13
N LYS A 151 12.51 7.36 -10.10
CA LYS A 151 13.07 8.48 -10.86
C LYS A 151 12.66 8.53 -12.33
N THR A 152 12.29 7.40 -12.92
CA THR A 152 11.96 7.30 -14.36
C THR A 152 10.47 7.40 -14.66
N MET A 153 9.61 7.34 -13.65
CA MET A 153 8.17 7.54 -13.78
C MET A 153 7.63 8.39 -12.64
N LEU A 154 6.36 8.77 -12.77
CA LEU A 154 5.62 9.34 -11.67
C LEU A 154 5.41 8.26 -10.59
N ALA A 155 5.96 8.47 -9.40
CA ALA A 155 5.86 7.53 -8.28
C ALA A 155 5.66 8.29 -6.96
N PRO A 156 5.20 7.62 -5.89
CA PRO A 156 5.32 8.14 -4.53
C PRO A 156 6.78 8.48 -4.18
N ASN A 157 7.01 9.28 -3.15
CA ASN A 157 8.33 9.36 -2.52
C ASN A 157 8.62 8.00 -1.88
N ILE A 158 9.80 7.44 -2.13
CA ILE A 158 10.17 6.10 -1.67
C ILE A 158 11.36 6.22 -0.71
N LEU A 159 11.19 5.71 0.50
CA LEU A 159 12.30 5.47 1.43
C LEU A 159 12.51 3.98 1.57
N VAL A 160 13.76 3.52 1.55
CA VAL A 160 14.09 2.11 1.68
C VAL A 160 15.22 1.88 2.69
N THR A 161 15.11 0.79 3.46
CA THR A 161 16.21 0.30 4.29
C THR A 161 17.09 -0.72 3.57
N GLY A 162 16.53 -1.57 2.72
CA GLY A 162 17.21 -2.76 2.19
C GLY A 162 17.15 -3.95 3.16
N PRO A 163 18.15 -4.85 3.16
CA PRO A 163 18.09 -6.05 3.98
C PRO A 163 18.06 -5.78 5.49
N LEU A 164 17.24 -6.58 6.18
CA LEU A 164 17.02 -6.52 7.62
C LEU A 164 18.15 -7.22 8.37
N PHE A 165 18.66 -6.61 9.44
CA PHE A 165 19.52 -7.30 10.39
C PHE A 165 18.67 -8.21 11.28
N SER A 166 18.92 -9.51 11.30
CA SER A 166 18.13 -10.49 12.05
C SER A 166 18.98 -11.36 12.94
N MET A 167 18.42 -11.79 14.08
CA MET A 167 19.04 -12.78 14.96
C MET A 167 18.57 -14.22 14.64
N VAL A 168 17.61 -14.34 13.72
CA VAL A 168 16.93 -15.59 13.34
C VAL A 168 17.14 -15.85 11.84
N GLU A 169 17.39 -17.12 11.49
CA GLU A 169 17.54 -17.56 10.10
C GLU A 169 16.19 -17.62 9.38
N ARG A 170 16.19 -17.22 8.11
CA ARG A 170 15.10 -17.39 7.14
C ARG A 170 15.67 -17.71 5.77
N ASP A 171 16.09 -18.95 5.59
CA ASP A 171 16.75 -19.45 4.38
C ASP A 171 15.77 -19.71 3.21
N GLN A 172 14.47 -19.63 3.45
CA GLN A 172 13.40 -19.88 2.46
C GLN A 172 13.37 -18.85 1.32
N PHE A 173 14.04 -17.70 1.47
CA PHE A 173 14.04 -16.57 0.52
C PHE A 173 15.08 -16.65 -0.59
N GLY A 174 15.81 -17.76 -0.73
CA GLY A 174 16.82 -17.91 -1.79
C GLY A 174 18.09 -17.09 -1.53
N SER A 175 18.68 -16.53 -2.58
CA SER A 175 20.00 -15.86 -2.54
C SER A 175 19.96 -14.36 -2.26
N ASP A 176 19.05 -13.60 -2.89
CA ASP A 176 18.83 -12.18 -2.60
C ASP A 176 17.85 -12.03 -1.42
N ARG A 177 18.39 -12.24 -0.22
CA ARG A 177 17.60 -12.38 1.00
C ARG A 177 17.18 -11.00 1.56
N PRO A 178 15.91 -10.81 1.91
CA PRO A 178 15.43 -9.60 2.59
C PRO A 178 15.81 -9.59 4.07
N ILE A 179 16.13 -10.76 4.65
CA ILE A 179 16.41 -10.96 6.07
C ILE A 179 17.76 -11.66 6.18
N ILE A 180 18.73 -10.99 6.81
CA ILE A 180 20.09 -11.51 6.94
C ILE A 180 20.35 -11.84 8.41
N LYS A 181 20.64 -13.11 8.69
CA LYS A 181 21.04 -13.51 10.03
C LYS A 181 22.43 -12.96 10.35
N ILE A 182 22.56 -12.33 11.49
CA ILE A 182 23.78 -11.75 12.04
C ILE A 182 23.92 -12.23 13.49
N THR A 183 25.11 -12.67 13.87
CA THR A 183 25.43 -13.17 15.21
C THR A 183 26.64 -12.50 15.84
N THR A 184 27.41 -11.74 15.04
CA THR A 184 28.62 -11.04 15.48
C THR A 184 28.69 -9.61 14.93
N ASN A 185 29.50 -8.76 15.58
CA ASN A 185 29.76 -7.41 15.09
C ASN A 185 30.41 -7.41 13.70
N ALA A 186 31.31 -8.36 13.41
CA ALA A 186 31.96 -8.47 12.12
C ALA A 186 30.97 -8.79 10.98
N GLU A 187 29.98 -9.65 11.24
CA GLU A 187 28.90 -9.92 10.29
C GLU A 187 28.01 -8.68 10.09
N ALA A 188 27.71 -7.95 11.17
CA ALA A 188 26.99 -6.68 11.08
C ALA A 188 27.75 -5.67 10.22
N ASP A 189 29.06 -5.56 10.43
CA ASP A 189 29.95 -4.69 9.66
C ASP A 189 29.93 -5.06 8.17
N ALA A 190 30.04 -6.34 7.85
CA ALA A 190 29.99 -6.81 6.47
C ALA A 190 28.65 -6.51 5.77
N LEU A 191 27.53 -6.49 6.51
CA LEU A 191 26.25 -6.09 5.94
C LEU A 191 26.17 -4.56 5.76
N PHE A 192 26.65 -3.76 6.72
CA PHE A 192 26.78 -2.31 6.55
C PHE A 192 27.63 -1.96 5.33
N ASP A 193 28.77 -2.62 5.14
CA ASP A 193 29.69 -2.36 4.02
C ASP A 193 29.03 -2.61 2.66
N LYS A 194 28.04 -3.52 2.60
CA LYS A 194 27.22 -3.75 1.40
C LYS A 194 26.12 -2.71 1.23
N MET A 195 25.46 -2.33 2.32
CA MET A 195 24.28 -1.46 2.28
C MET A 195 24.64 0.01 2.12
N LEU A 196 25.62 0.53 2.87
CA LEU A 196 25.95 1.96 2.88
C LEU A 196 26.28 2.55 1.50
N PRO A 197 26.99 1.85 0.59
CA PRO A 197 27.19 2.32 -0.79
C PRO A 197 25.88 2.53 -1.57
N GLN A 198 24.82 1.80 -1.23
CA GLN A 198 23.47 1.95 -1.82
C GLN A 198 22.66 3.09 -1.17
N LYS A 199 23.22 3.79 -0.18
CA LYS A 199 22.61 4.94 0.50
C LYS A 199 21.24 4.63 1.09
N PRO A 200 21.12 3.70 2.06
CA PRO A 200 19.85 3.44 2.73
C PRO A 200 19.31 4.71 3.39
N ASP A 201 17.99 4.87 3.40
CA ASP A 201 17.33 6.02 4.02
C ASP A 201 17.27 5.90 5.56
N PHE A 202 17.31 4.66 6.04
CA PHE A 202 17.33 4.25 7.44
C PHE A 202 17.78 2.78 7.55
N ILE A 203 18.01 2.29 8.76
CA ILE A 203 18.40 0.89 9.01
C ILE A 203 17.31 0.18 9.81
N LYS A 204 17.15 -1.13 9.61
CA LYS A 204 16.16 -1.94 10.30
C LYS A 204 16.74 -3.20 10.94
N ILE A 205 16.35 -3.44 12.20
CA ILE A 205 16.60 -4.70 12.91
C ILE A 205 15.29 -5.48 13.08
N TRP A 206 15.34 -6.77 12.80
CA TRP A 206 14.30 -7.76 13.14
C TRP A 206 14.66 -8.42 14.48
N TYR A 207 14.25 -7.80 15.59
CA TYR A 207 14.63 -8.21 16.94
C TYR A 207 13.59 -9.17 17.52
N ILE A 208 13.73 -10.44 17.18
CA ILE A 208 12.86 -11.50 17.72
C ILE A 208 13.48 -12.10 18.97
N ALA A 209 12.68 -12.19 20.04
CA ALA A 209 13.01 -12.95 21.24
C ALA A 209 12.18 -14.24 21.30
N SER A 210 12.74 -15.26 21.92
CA SER A 210 12.05 -16.52 22.24
C SER A 210 12.55 -17.06 23.57
N PRO A 211 11.89 -18.05 24.19
CA PRO A 211 12.42 -18.69 25.40
C PRO A 211 13.84 -19.25 25.20
N ALA A 212 14.16 -19.76 24.01
CA ALA A 212 15.49 -20.28 23.68
C ALA A 212 16.52 -19.19 23.33
N MET A 213 16.05 -18.00 22.94
CA MET A 213 16.88 -16.84 22.62
C MET A 213 16.25 -15.59 23.23
N PRO A 214 16.43 -15.38 24.55
CA PRO A 214 15.89 -14.20 25.24
C PRO A 214 16.46 -12.90 24.66
N ALA A 215 15.68 -11.82 24.72
CA ALA A 215 16.04 -10.54 24.13
C ALA A 215 17.43 -10.07 24.60
N GLU A 216 17.74 -10.13 25.89
CA GLU A 216 18.99 -9.66 26.49
C GLU A 216 20.24 -10.29 25.88
N LYS A 217 20.14 -11.52 25.38
CA LYS A 217 21.27 -12.21 24.76
C LYS A 217 21.79 -11.47 23.53
N ASN A 218 20.89 -10.88 22.75
CA ASN A 218 21.24 -10.15 21.53
C ASN A 218 21.32 -8.64 21.74
N PHE A 219 20.96 -8.13 22.92
CA PHE A 219 20.99 -6.69 23.22
C PHE A 219 22.35 -6.03 22.90
N PRO A 220 23.52 -6.61 23.25
CA PRO A 220 24.81 -6.01 22.90
C PRO A 220 25.00 -5.79 21.39
N LEU A 221 24.56 -6.74 20.57
CA LEU A 221 24.64 -6.65 19.12
C LEU A 221 23.63 -5.63 18.55
N VAL A 222 22.41 -5.60 19.09
CA VAL A 222 21.39 -4.60 18.73
C VAL A 222 21.90 -3.19 19.02
N LYS A 223 22.51 -2.99 20.19
CA LYS A 223 23.13 -1.72 20.59
C LYS A 223 24.30 -1.35 19.66
N TYR A 224 25.16 -2.30 19.31
CA TYR A 224 26.25 -2.06 18.36
C TYR A 224 25.75 -1.60 16.99
N ILE A 225 24.71 -2.25 16.45
CA ILE A 225 24.09 -1.87 15.17
C ILE A 225 23.47 -0.47 15.27
N ALA A 226 22.85 -0.13 16.40
CA ALA A 226 22.28 1.19 16.64
C ALA A 226 23.34 2.30 16.64
N GLU A 227 24.42 2.12 17.42
CA GLU A 227 25.54 3.07 17.47
C GLU A 227 26.14 3.29 16.08
N LYS A 228 26.34 2.21 15.31
CA LYS A 228 26.87 2.29 13.94
C LYS A 228 25.88 2.97 12.98
N THR A 229 24.57 2.73 13.14
CA THR A 229 23.52 3.40 12.36
C THR A 229 23.55 4.91 12.59
N HIS A 230 23.59 5.34 13.85
CA HIS A 230 23.61 6.76 14.21
C HIS A 230 24.92 7.45 13.83
N ALA A 231 26.05 6.73 13.83
CA ALA A 231 27.32 7.25 13.33
C ALA A 231 27.27 7.62 11.83
N GLN A 232 26.32 7.07 11.07
CA GLN A 232 26.05 7.44 9.67
C GLN A 232 24.98 8.52 9.53
N GLY A 233 24.43 9.05 10.63
CA GLY A 233 23.33 10.00 10.63
C GLY A 233 21.99 9.41 10.18
N LEU A 234 21.87 8.08 10.18
CA LEU A 234 20.66 7.36 9.79
C LEU A 234 19.77 7.08 11.01
N LYS A 235 18.47 6.93 10.79
CA LYS A 235 17.54 6.46 11.83
C LYS A 235 17.53 4.94 11.92
N LEU A 236 17.21 4.41 13.09
CA LEU A 236 17.03 3.00 13.35
C LEU A 236 15.57 2.64 13.60
N ALA A 237 15.01 1.79 12.74
CA ALA A 237 13.76 1.10 12.98
C ALA A 237 14.02 -0.28 13.62
N VAL A 238 13.12 -0.75 14.49
CA VAL A 238 13.23 -2.06 15.14
C VAL A 238 11.87 -2.74 15.22
N HIS A 239 11.80 -4.01 14.81
CA HIS A 239 10.65 -4.89 15.09
C HIS A 239 10.84 -5.42 16.50
N ALA A 240 9.88 -5.18 17.38
CA ALA A 240 9.94 -5.63 18.77
C ALA A 240 8.53 -5.68 19.37
N THR A 241 7.83 -6.80 19.15
CA THR A 241 6.42 -6.93 19.55
C THR A 241 6.23 -7.30 21.02
N GLN A 242 7.26 -7.82 21.69
CA GLN A 242 7.20 -8.01 23.14
C GLN A 242 7.62 -6.74 23.89
N LEU A 243 6.92 -6.37 24.96
CA LEU A 243 7.19 -5.19 25.79
C LEU A 243 8.64 -5.12 26.24
N LYS A 244 9.19 -6.26 26.70
CA LYS A 244 10.58 -6.37 27.14
C LYS A 244 11.57 -6.11 25.99
N THR A 245 11.31 -6.69 24.83
CA THR A 245 12.12 -6.48 23.62
C THR A 245 12.05 -5.04 23.15
N ALA A 246 10.86 -4.42 23.16
CA ALA A 246 10.65 -3.02 22.80
C ALA A 246 11.44 -2.07 23.71
N ARG A 247 11.42 -2.31 25.03
CA ARG A 247 12.22 -1.52 25.98
C ARG A 247 13.72 -1.62 25.67
N LEU A 248 14.22 -2.83 25.47
CA LEU A 248 15.63 -3.05 25.12
C LEU A 248 15.99 -2.43 23.78
N ALA A 249 15.11 -2.46 22.78
CA ALA A 249 15.32 -1.79 21.50
C ALA A 249 15.45 -0.26 21.67
N VAL A 250 14.58 0.34 22.48
CA VAL A 250 14.63 1.79 22.78
C VAL A 250 15.85 2.16 23.61
N ASP A 251 16.27 1.30 24.54
CA ASP A 251 17.51 1.47 25.31
C ASP A 251 18.76 1.35 24.43
N ALA A 252 18.72 0.49 23.41
CA ALA A 252 19.78 0.35 22.42
C ALA A 252 19.86 1.55 21.45
N GLY A 253 18.77 2.29 21.25
CA GLY A 253 18.74 3.47 20.39
C GLY A 253 17.73 3.43 19.24
N ALA A 254 16.67 2.62 19.34
CA ALA A 254 15.60 2.65 18.34
C ALA A 254 14.94 4.04 18.25
N ASP A 255 14.91 4.61 17.03
CA ASP A 255 14.16 5.83 16.71
C ASP A 255 12.70 5.50 16.37
N ILE A 256 12.47 4.32 15.80
CA ILE A 256 11.18 3.86 15.31
C ILE A 256 10.94 2.42 15.81
N LEU A 257 9.82 2.20 16.49
CA LEU A 257 9.29 0.88 16.76
C LEU A 257 8.21 0.56 15.72
N VAL A 258 8.29 -0.62 15.12
CA VAL A 258 7.25 -1.10 14.20
C VAL A 258 6.62 -2.39 14.68
N HIS A 259 5.37 -2.55 14.28
CA HIS A 259 4.36 -3.46 14.81
C HIS A 259 4.05 -3.20 16.27
N SER A 260 2.82 -3.53 16.63
CA SER A 260 2.35 -3.25 17.98
C SER A 260 3.02 -4.12 19.03
N ILE A 261 3.14 -3.57 20.24
CA ILE A 261 3.45 -4.37 21.43
C ILE A 261 2.21 -5.19 21.78
N ASP A 262 2.33 -6.51 21.74
CA ASP A 262 1.21 -7.45 21.65
C ASP A 262 1.07 -8.40 22.87
N ASP A 263 2.04 -8.37 23.80
CA ASP A 263 2.10 -9.30 24.92
C ASP A 263 1.71 -8.70 26.29
N ASP A 264 1.68 -7.37 26.42
CA ASP A 264 1.27 -6.67 27.65
C ASP A 264 0.85 -5.21 27.40
N VAL A 265 0.16 -4.60 28.37
CA VAL A 265 -0.11 -3.16 28.37
C VAL A 265 1.17 -2.39 28.69
N VAL A 266 1.52 -1.41 27.86
CA VAL A 266 2.73 -0.60 28.05
C VAL A 266 2.63 0.21 29.35
N PRO A 267 3.59 0.09 30.29
CA PRO A 267 3.57 0.83 31.55
C PRO A 267 3.99 2.30 31.39
N ASP A 268 3.52 3.16 32.29
CA ASP A 268 3.65 4.63 32.17
C ASP A 268 5.10 5.12 32.15
N ASP A 269 6.00 4.42 32.84
CA ASP A 269 7.43 4.74 32.81
C ASP A 269 8.01 4.53 31.40
N PHE A 270 7.59 3.48 30.70
CA PHE A 270 8.05 3.24 29.33
C PHE A 270 7.46 4.28 28.37
N VAL A 271 6.18 4.62 28.54
CA VAL A 271 5.55 5.70 27.76
C VAL A 271 6.34 7.01 27.88
N LYS A 272 6.76 7.39 29.10
CA LYS A 272 7.60 8.58 29.31
C LYS A 272 8.93 8.48 28.56
N ILE A 273 9.58 7.32 28.56
CA ILE A 273 10.82 7.10 27.81
C ILE A 273 10.60 7.28 26.31
N LEU A 274 9.51 6.71 25.75
CA LEU A 274 9.18 6.86 24.32
C LEU A 274 8.99 8.33 23.93
N VAL A 275 8.28 9.10 24.74
CA VAL A 275 8.09 10.55 24.54
C VAL A 275 9.42 11.30 24.64
N GLN A 276 10.21 11.06 25.69
CA GLN A 276 11.50 11.73 25.90
C GLN A 276 12.49 11.47 24.77
N LYS A 277 12.55 10.23 24.28
CA LYS A 277 13.41 9.83 23.16
C LYS A 277 12.79 10.14 21.79
N LYS A 278 11.58 10.70 21.74
CA LYS A 278 10.85 11.05 20.50
C LYS A 278 10.70 9.86 19.55
N VAL A 279 10.45 8.68 20.13
CA VAL A 279 10.26 7.45 19.36
C VAL A 279 9.00 7.55 18.51
N THR A 280 9.08 7.10 17.27
CA THR A 280 7.91 6.89 16.42
C THR A 280 7.41 5.45 16.54
N TYR A 281 6.09 5.27 16.62
CA TYR A 281 5.45 3.97 16.74
C TYR A 281 4.54 3.73 15.53
N ILE A 282 4.74 2.59 14.87
CA ILE A 282 3.98 2.16 13.68
C ILE A 282 3.26 0.85 14.03
N PRO A 283 1.92 0.82 14.15
CA PRO A 283 1.22 -0.29 14.79
C PRO A 283 0.97 -1.52 13.90
N THR A 284 0.75 -1.35 12.60
CA THR A 284 0.46 -2.42 11.61
C THR A 284 -0.62 -3.41 12.10
N LEU A 285 -1.80 -2.90 12.43
CA LEU A 285 -2.85 -3.61 13.18
C LEU A 285 -3.53 -4.74 12.39
N ILE A 286 -3.47 -4.72 11.06
CA ILE A 286 -4.30 -5.63 10.22
C ILE A 286 -3.63 -6.95 9.85
N VAL A 287 -2.29 -7.02 9.87
CA VAL A 287 -1.50 -8.11 9.29
C VAL A 287 -1.88 -9.49 9.84
N LEU A 288 -1.94 -9.62 11.16
CA LEU A 288 -2.23 -10.90 11.81
C LEU A 288 -3.66 -11.35 11.54
N GLY A 289 -4.61 -10.39 11.55
CA GLY A 289 -6.00 -10.62 11.17
C GLY A 289 -6.14 -11.10 9.73
N ASP A 290 -5.38 -10.51 8.80
CA ASP A 290 -5.42 -10.86 7.38
C ASP A 290 -4.88 -12.28 7.13
N TYR A 291 -3.78 -12.68 7.78
CA TYR A 291 -3.33 -14.07 7.77
C TYR A 291 -4.43 -15.04 8.19
N TYR A 292 -5.14 -14.73 9.28
CA TYR A 292 -6.21 -15.59 9.78
C TYR A 292 -7.40 -15.67 8.82
N GLN A 293 -7.78 -14.55 8.20
CA GLN A 293 -8.85 -14.51 7.21
C GLN A 293 -8.51 -15.39 5.99
N VAL A 294 -7.30 -15.24 5.44
CA VAL A 294 -6.85 -16.03 4.27
C VAL A 294 -6.78 -17.52 4.60
N PHE A 295 -6.11 -17.88 5.71
CA PHE A 295 -5.90 -19.28 6.05
C PHE A 295 -7.18 -19.99 6.50
N SER A 296 -8.15 -19.28 7.09
CA SER A 296 -9.46 -19.85 7.42
C SER A 296 -10.44 -19.89 6.24
N GLY A 297 -10.17 -19.17 5.15
CA GLY A 297 -11.11 -18.96 4.04
C GLY A 297 -12.26 -17.99 4.38
N ARG A 298 -12.21 -17.30 5.52
CA ARG A 298 -13.24 -16.35 5.98
C ARG A 298 -12.79 -14.92 5.71
N LEU A 299 -12.74 -14.57 4.44
CA LEU A 299 -12.28 -13.27 3.97
C LEU A 299 -13.29 -12.17 4.32
N ASN A 300 -12.82 -11.02 4.81
CA ASN A 300 -13.63 -9.81 5.00
C ASN A 300 -14.07 -9.21 3.65
N ASN A 301 -13.31 -9.44 2.57
CA ASN A 301 -13.62 -8.95 1.22
C ASN A 301 -13.87 -7.42 1.21
N HIS A 302 -12.93 -6.67 1.81
CA HIS A 302 -13.06 -5.23 1.94
C HIS A 302 -13.25 -4.56 0.56
N PRO A 303 -14.23 -3.65 0.39
CA PRO A 303 -14.57 -3.10 -0.92
C PRO A 303 -13.39 -2.44 -1.64
N GLN A 304 -12.48 -1.79 -0.91
CA GLN A 304 -11.31 -1.14 -1.50
C GLN A 304 -10.31 -2.15 -2.08
N ASP A 305 -10.16 -3.34 -1.48
CA ASP A 305 -9.27 -4.37 -1.99
C ASP A 305 -9.82 -5.02 -3.25
N ILE A 306 -11.11 -5.39 -3.26
CA ILE A 306 -11.75 -5.93 -4.47
C ILE A 306 -11.65 -4.91 -5.62
N ALA A 307 -11.83 -3.63 -5.30
CA ALA A 307 -11.82 -2.56 -6.28
C ALA A 307 -10.42 -2.09 -6.68
N TRP A 308 -9.36 -2.24 -5.88
CA TRP A 308 -8.08 -1.57 -6.17
C TRP A 308 -6.82 -2.35 -5.82
N ALA A 309 -6.92 -3.54 -5.21
CA ALA A 309 -5.76 -4.42 -5.10
C ALA A 309 -5.31 -4.90 -6.48
N ASN A 310 -4.05 -5.33 -6.62
CA ASN A 310 -3.64 -6.05 -7.81
C ASN A 310 -4.50 -7.31 -7.95
N ALA A 311 -5.18 -7.46 -9.09
CA ALA A 311 -6.22 -8.47 -9.25
C ALA A 311 -5.70 -9.90 -9.09
N PHE A 312 -4.44 -10.17 -9.47
CA PHE A 312 -3.86 -11.51 -9.33
C PHE A 312 -3.38 -11.79 -7.90
N ALA A 313 -2.78 -10.80 -7.24
CA ALA A 313 -2.41 -10.93 -5.83
C ALA A 313 -3.66 -11.19 -4.97
N TYR A 314 -4.73 -10.41 -5.16
CA TYR A 314 -6.01 -10.62 -4.49
C TYR A 314 -6.61 -11.99 -4.83
N GLY A 315 -6.66 -12.36 -6.11
CA GLY A 315 -7.23 -13.64 -6.54
C GLY A 315 -6.55 -14.84 -5.88
N SER A 316 -5.22 -14.78 -5.74
CA SER A 316 -4.42 -15.88 -5.17
C SER A 316 -4.79 -16.27 -3.75
N ILE A 317 -5.37 -15.36 -2.95
CA ILE A 317 -5.77 -15.67 -1.56
C ILE A 317 -6.97 -16.63 -1.50
N THR A 318 -7.68 -16.78 -2.62
CA THR A 318 -8.80 -17.72 -2.75
C THR A 318 -8.39 -19.07 -3.32
N ASP A 319 -7.17 -19.22 -3.84
CA ASP A 319 -6.67 -20.48 -4.41
C ASP A 319 -6.82 -21.70 -3.49
N PRO A 320 -6.70 -21.62 -2.15
CA PRO A 320 -6.89 -22.77 -1.29
C PRO A 320 -8.32 -23.33 -1.30
N GLU A 321 -9.32 -22.58 -1.81
CA GLU A 321 -10.68 -23.08 -2.08
C GLU A 321 -10.73 -24.13 -3.20
N ALA A 322 -9.77 -24.10 -4.12
CA ALA A 322 -9.65 -25.06 -5.22
C ALA A 322 -8.71 -26.23 -4.90
N MET A 323 -7.93 -26.15 -3.82
CA MET A 323 -6.95 -27.17 -3.47
C MET A 323 -7.60 -28.40 -2.83
N PRO A 324 -7.22 -29.63 -3.24
CA PRO A 324 -7.55 -30.84 -2.50
C PRO A 324 -7.07 -30.76 -1.05
N GLU A 325 -7.82 -31.34 -0.11
CA GLU A 325 -7.47 -31.29 1.33
C GLU A 325 -6.11 -31.95 1.64
N THR A 326 -5.64 -32.86 0.80
CA THR A 326 -4.33 -33.51 0.87
C THR A 326 -3.17 -32.60 0.48
N GLU A 327 -3.45 -31.51 -0.25
CA GLU A 327 -2.47 -30.55 -0.74
C GLU A 327 -2.45 -29.26 0.10
N LEU A 328 -3.44 -29.07 0.98
CA LEU A 328 -3.47 -27.93 1.88
C LEU A 328 -2.35 -28.03 2.92
N PRO A 329 -1.57 -26.95 3.12
CA PRO A 329 -0.60 -26.88 4.21
C PRO A 329 -1.26 -27.14 5.58
N PRO A 330 -0.58 -27.81 6.53
CA PRO A 330 -1.18 -28.18 7.81
C PRO A 330 -1.82 -27.02 8.58
N GLY A 331 -1.19 -25.84 8.56
CA GLY A 331 -1.71 -24.63 9.20
C GLY A 331 -3.05 -24.17 8.60
N ILE A 332 -3.12 -24.06 7.27
CA ILE A 332 -4.35 -23.70 6.55
C ILE A 332 -5.42 -24.76 6.77
N LYS A 333 -5.08 -26.04 6.64
CA LYS A 333 -6.00 -27.16 6.87
C LYS A 333 -6.61 -27.11 8.27
N SER A 334 -5.78 -26.91 9.29
CA SER A 334 -6.23 -26.80 10.68
C SER A 334 -7.15 -25.60 10.89
N MET A 335 -6.80 -24.44 10.33
CA MET A 335 -7.57 -23.21 10.50
C MET A 335 -8.90 -23.22 9.74
N ARG A 336 -8.97 -23.83 8.55
CA ARG A 336 -10.24 -24.06 7.84
C ARG A 336 -11.20 -24.91 8.66
N LYS A 337 -10.68 -25.91 9.38
CA LYS A 337 -11.48 -26.79 10.24
C LYS A 337 -11.93 -26.11 11.54
N THR A 338 -11.04 -25.35 12.18
CA THR A 338 -11.26 -24.83 13.54
C THR A 338 -11.71 -23.37 13.58
N GLY A 339 -11.52 -22.62 12.50
CA GLY A 339 -11.75 -21.17 12.45
C GLY A 339 -10.59 -20.37 13.03
N ILE A 340 -10.83 -19.07 13.24
CA ILE A 340 -9.85 -18.14 13.81
C ILE A 340 -9.69 -18.43 15.31
N PRO A 341 -8.46 -18.62 15.84
CA PRO A 341 -8.25 -18.90 17.25
C PRO A 341 -8.72 -17.76 18.17
N ALA A 342 -9.32 -18.10 19.32
CA ALA A 342 -9.73 -17.09 20.32
C ALA A 342 -8.55 -16.25 20.88
N ALA A 343 -7.32 -16.81 20.85
CA ALA A 343 -6.11 -16.09 21.25
C ALA A 343 -5.81 -14.87 20.36
N ALA A 344 -6.25 -14.88 19.09
CA ALA A 344 -6.14 -13.73 18.18
C ALA A 344 -6.86 -12.50 18.75
N ALA A 345 -8.08 -12.69 19.25
CA ALA A 345 -8.89 -11.61 19.84
C ALA A 345 -8.29 -11.02 21.13
N ARG A 346 -7.36 -11.73 21.79
CA ARG A 346 -6.67 -11.23 23.00
C ARG A 346 -5.49 -10.31 22.65
N SER A 347 -4.72 -10.64 21.61
CA SER A 347 -3.64 -9.78 21.07
C SER A 347 -4.19 -8.42 20.65
N ASP A 348 -5.29 -8.43 19.89
CA ASP A 348 -6.02 -7.24 19.46
C ASP A 348 -6.37 -6.29 20.63
N SER A 349 -6.56 -6.83 21.84
CA SER A 349 -6.88 -6.00 23.01
C SER A 349 -5.68 -5.21 23.53
N PHE A 350 -4.47 -5.78 23.51
CA PHE A 350 -3.26 -5.07 23.93
C PHE A 350 -2.87 -4.03 22.90
N GLU A 351 -2.88 -4.38 21.61
CA GLU A 351 -2.48 -3.49 20.53
C GLU A 351 -3.34 -2.23 20.48
N ASN A 352 -4.67 -2.38 20.55
CA ASN A 352 -5.60 -1.25 20.56
C ASN A 352 -5.44 -0.36 21.80
N VAL A 353 -5.32 -0.97 22.99
CA VAL A 353 -5.13 -0.24 24.26
C VAL A 353 -3.80 0.52 24.23
N ASN A 354 -2.73 -0.13 23.78
CA ASN A 354 -1.40 0.45 23.69
C ASN A 354 -1.35 1.59 22.67
N LEU A 355 -1.92 1.41 21.48
CA LEU A 355 -1.98 2.45 20.46
C LEU A 355 -2.62 3.74 21.01
N LEU A 356 -3.82 3.63 21.60
CA LEU A 356 -4.52 4.78 22.15
C LEU A 356 -3.74 5.40 23.31
N LYS A 357 -3.22 4.58 24.22
CA LYS A 357 -2.43 5.05 25.38
C LYS A 357 -1.19 5.83 24.94
N LEU A 358 -0.41 5.29 24.00
CA LEU A 358 0.79 5.91 23.46
C LEU A 358 0.46 7.22 22.74
N TYR A 359 -0.58 7.22 21.91
CA TYR A 359 -1.05 8.42 21.22
C TYR A 359 -1.40 9.54 22.21
N ARG A 360 -2.23 9.24 23.22
CA ARG A 360 -2.71 10.22 24.21
C ARG A 360 -1.58 10.78 25.07
N ALA A 361 -0.51 10.03 25.26
CA ALA A 361 0.68 10.47 25.98
C ALA A 361 1.65 11.32 25.13
N GLY A 362 1.40 11.46 23.82
CA GLY A 362 2.20 12.29 22.92
C GLY A 362 3.32 11.56 22.19
N VAL A 363 3.31 10.22 22.16
CA VAL A 363 4.20 9.45 21.28
C VAL A 363 3.82 9.70 19.83
N ASN A 364 4.82 9.85 18.95
CA ASN A 364 4.56 10.07 17.53
C ASN A 364 4.04 8.78 16.89
N ILE A 365 2.76 8.73 16.52
CA ILE A 365 2.14 7.58 15.86
C ILE A 365 2.11 7.81 14.36
N ALA A 366 2.60 6.84 13.58
CA ALA A 366 2.50 6.85 12.12
C ALA A 366 1.71 5.62 11.63
N SER A 367 0.81 5.80 10.66
CA SER A 367 0.11 4.68 10.03
C SER A 367 1.03 3.93 9.07
N GLY A 368 1.01 2.60 9.12
CA GLY A 368 1.73 1.74 8.19
C GLY A 368 1.05 0.38 8.13
N THR A 369 0.94 -0.19 6.94
CA THR A 369 0.14 -1.40 6.71
C THR A 369 0.91 -2.70 6.91
N ASP A 370 2.23 -2.64 6.73
CA ASP A 370 3.06 -3.81 6.42
C ASP A 370 2.62 -4.51 5.12
N ALA A 371 2.09 -3.73 4.16
CA ALA A 371 1.57 -4.26 2.90
C ALA A 371 2.63 -5.02 2.13
N GLY A 372 2.19 -6.14 1.54
CA GLY A 372 3.06 -7.18 1.00
C GLY A 372 2.82 -8.52 1.70
N ASN A 373 2.45 -8.52 2.99
CA ASN A 373 2.10 -9.74 3.71
C ASN A 373 0.82 -10.40 3.18
N ILE A 374 0.67 -11.72 3.38
CA ILE A 374 -0.48 -12.48 2.85
C ILE A 374 -1.80 -11.86 3.32
N GLY A 375 -2.61 -11.40 2.37
CA GLY A 375 -3.91 -10.76 2.62
C GLY A 375 -3.84 -9.24 2.79
N THR A 376 -2.67 -8.67 3.02
CA THR A 376 -2.46 -7.23 3.18
C THR A 376 -1.85 -6.66 1.90
N PHE A 377 -2.69 -6.08 1.04
CA PHE A 377 -2.32 -5.64 -0.31
C PHE A 377 -1.72 -4.23 -0.35
N HIS A 378 -0.81 -4.03 -1.30
CA HIS A 378 -0.29 -2.69 -1.59
C HIS A 378 -1.39 -1.69 -1.92
N ALA A 379 -1.32 -0.54 -1.26
CA ALA A 379 -2.22 0.61 -1.36
C ALA A 379 -3.66 0.38 -0.85
N SER A 380 -4.36 -0.66 -1.31
CA SER A 380 -5.79 -0.86 -1.04
C SER A 380 -6.10 -1.30 0.40
N SER A 381 -5.13 -1.90 1.10
CA SER A 381 -5.29 -2.24 2.52
C SER A 381 -5.01 -1.06 3.46
N PHE A 382 -4.54 0.09 2.95
CA PHE A 382 -4.23 1.26 3.78
C PHE A 382 -5.45 1.79 4.53
N LEU A 383 -6.62 1.86 3.88
CA LEU A 383 -7.85 2.31 4.55
C LEU A 383 -8.24 1.41 5.72
N GLN A 384 -7.98 0.10 5.62
CA GLN A 384 -8.30 -0.87 6.68
C GLN A 384 -7.41 -0.65 7.91
N GLU A 385 -6.14 -0.30 7.72
CA GLU A 385 -5.26 0.12 8.82
C GLU A 385 -5.82 1.38 9.50
N LEU A 386 -6.30 2.36 8.73
CA LEU A 386 -6.91 3.57 9.29
C LEU A 386 -8.21 3.27 10.06
N GLU A 387 -9.04 2.37 9.54
CA GLU A 387 -10.26 1.89 10.21
C GLU A 387 -9.93 1.13 11.51
N ALA A 388 -8.85 0.33 11.51
CA ALA A 388 -8.36 -0.33 12.72
C ALA A 388 -7.85 0.69 13.76
N MET A 389 -7.12 1.72 13.34
CA MET A 389 -6.73 2.83 14.23
C MET A 389 -7.94 3.59 14.79
N GLN A 390 -9.00 3.78 13.99
CA GLN A 390 -10.25 4.37 14.45
C GLN A 390 -10.95 3.49 15.47
N LYS A 391 -11.01 2.17 15.22
CA LYS A 391 -11.56 1.18 16.15
C LYS A 391 -10.79 1.15 17.47
N ALA A 392 -9.48 1.42 17.46
CA ALA A 392 -8.67 1.58 18.66
C ALA A 392 -8.99 2.85 19.47
N GLY A 393 -9.73 3.80 18.89
CA GLY A 393 -10.22 5.01 19.57
C GLY A 393 -9.53 6.32 19.16
N LEU A 394 -8.71 6.32 18.11
CA LEU A 394 -8.24 7.58 17.50
C LEU A 394 -9.38 8.22 16.71
N SER A 395 -9.50 9.54 16.80
CA SER A 395 -10.43 10.31 15.96
C SER A 395 -9.86 10.50 14.56
N ILE A 396 -10.73 10.80 13.59
CA ILE A 396 -10.33 10.96 12.18
C ILE A 396 -9.25 12.04 11.97
N PRO A 397 -9.31 13.23 12.61
CA PRO A 397 -8.21 14.20 12.50
C PRO A 397 -6.87 13.66 13.02
N GLU A 398 -6.90 12.84 14.07
CA GLU A 398 -5.70 12.23 14.67
C GLU A 398 -5.10 11.17 13.74
N ILE A 399 -5.95 10.39 13.07
CA ILE A 399 -5.55 9.41 12.06
C ILE A 399 -4.97 10.12 10.84
N ILE A 400 -5.62 11.17 10.31
CA ILE A 400 -5.09 11.93 9.18
C ILE A 400 -3.72 12.53 9.49
N LYS A 401 -3.52 13.02 10.71
CA LYS A 401 -2.20 13.47 11.18
C LYS A 401 -1.18 12.31 11.22
N ALA A 402 -1.59 11.14 11.71
CA ALA A 402 -0.79 9.92 11.71
C ALA A 402 -0.47 9.38 10.30
N SER A 403 -1.26 9.74 9.30
CA SER A 403 -1.06 9.34 7.90
C SER A 403 -0.40 10.40 7.02
N THR A 404 -0.01 11.55 7.57
CA THR A 404 0.60 12.66 6.80
C THR A 404 1.88 13.17 7.46
N ILE A 405 1.78 14.07 8.44
CA ILE A 405 2.95 14.74 9.02
C ILE A 405 3.74 13.85 9.97
N ASN A 406 3.09 12.95 10.73
CA ASN A 406 3.78 12.11 11.71
C ASN A 406 4.80 11.14 11.10
N PRO A 407 4.52 10.41 10.00
CA PRO A 407 5.55 9.59 9.34
C PRO A 407 6.67 10.45 8.76
N ALA A 408 6.37 11.65 8.25
CA ALA A 408 7.40 12.59 7.83
C ALA A 408 8.34 12.96 9.00
N ILE A 409 7.81 13.24 10.19
CA ILE A 409 8.62 13.47 11.41
C ILE A 409 9.42 12.22 11.78
N GLY A 410 8.75 11.06 11.77
CA GLY A 410 9.35 9.78 12.15
C GLY A 410 10.56 9.42 11.31
N PHE A 411 10.57 9.77 10.03
CA PHE A 411 11.67 9.51 9.11
C PHE A 411 12.52 10.75 8.77
N GLY A 412 12.32 11.88 9.45
CA GLY A 412 13.13 13.11 9.28
C GLY A 412 12.93 13.80 7.92
N LYS A 413 11.72 13.74 7.38
CA LYS A 413 11.30 14.32 6.10
C LYS A 413 10.22 15.39 6.26
N ASP A 414 9.92 15.80 7.48
CA ASP A 414 8.91 16.82 7.79
C ASP A 414 9.26 18.21 7.27
N THR A 415 10.50 18.49 6.90
CA THR A 415 10.87 19.72 6.15
C THR A 415 10.58 19.62 4.65
N GLN A 416 10.33 18.42 4.14
CA GLN A 416 10.15 18.13 2.71
C GLN A 416 8.68 17.91 2.34
N TRP A 417 7.93 17.18 3.18
CA TRP A 417 6.52 16.84 2.93
C TRP A 417 5.72 16.64 4.23
N GLY A 418 4.47 16.17 4.11
CA GLY A 418 3.58 15.85 5.22
C GLY A 418 2.65 16.99 5.67
N SER A 419 2.82 18.21 5.14
CA SER A 419 1.90 19.33 5.34
C SER A 419 1.95 20.29 4.14
N ILE A 420 0.92 21.15 4.00
CA ILE A 420 0.86 22.17 2.95
C ILE A 420 1.47 23.47 3.49
N GLU A 421 2.79 23.61 3.31
CA GLU A 421 3.56 24.76 3.78
C GLU A 421 4.57 25.19 2.71
N LYS A 422 4.90 26.48 2.69
CA LYS A 422 5.88 27.06 1.75
C LYS A 422 7.21 26.29 1.77
N GLY A 423 7.73 26.01 0.58
CA GLY A 423 9.02 25.35 0.36
C GLY A 423 8.96 23.82 0.35
N LYS A 424 7.87 23.22 0.84
CA LYS A 424 7.64 21.77 0.78
C LYS A 424 7.24 21.32 -0.62
N GLN A 425 7.41 20.03 -0.88
CA GLN A 425 6.95 19.39 -2.10
C GLN A 425 5.43 19.52 -2.22
N ALA A 426 4.96 19.79 -3.44
CA ALA A 426 3.54 19.89 -3.77
C ALA A 426 2.94 18.49 -3.99
N ASP A 427 2.89 17.72 -2.89
CA ASP A 427 2.27 16.41 -2.79
C ASP A 427 0.97 16.53 -1.98
N MET A 428 -0.16 16.59 -2.67
CA MET A 428 -1.45 17.02 -2.10
C MET A 428 -2.63 16.28 -2.74
N LEU A 429 -3.77 16.29 -2.05
CA LEU A 429 -5.03 15.72 -2.51
C LEU A 429 -6.10 16.81 -2.48
N LEU A 430 -6.81 17.00 -3.60
CA LEU A 430 -8.04 17.76 -3.65
C LEU A 430 -9.22 16.79 -3.63
N LEU A 431 -9.97 16.81 -2.53
CA LEU A 431 -11.07 15.91 -2.23
C LEU A 431 -12.42 16.62 -2.41
N GLN A 432 -13.41 15.90 -2.94
CA GLN A 432 -14.78 16.43 -3.06
C GLN A 432 -15.52 16.48 -1.72
N LYS A 433 -15.12 15.66 -0.74
CA LYS A 433 -15.76 15.56 0.58
C LYS A 433 -14.78 15.87 1.70
N ASN A 434 -15.29 16.31 2.86
CA ASN A 434 -14.48 16.66 4.02
C ASN A 434 -13.78 15.44 4.62
N PRO A 435 -12.45 15.30 4.54
CA PRO A 435 -11.76 14.11 5.07
C PRO A 435 -11.85 13.99 6.58
N LEU A 436 -12.14 15.08 7.32
CA LEU A 436 -12.22 15.04 8.79
C LEU A 436 -13.53 14.42 9.33
N GLU A 437 -14.51 14.15 8.46
CA GLU A 437 -15.83 13.63 8.85
C GLU A 437 -15.96 12.10 8.70
N SER A 438 -15.27 11.51 7.71
CA SER A 438 -15.31 10.07 7.45
C SER A 438 -14.05 9.62 6.72
N LEU A 439 -13.45 8.50 7.15
CA LEU A 439 -12.33 7.88 6.43
C LEU A 439 -12.70 7.51 4.99
N GLN A 440 -13.97 7.22 4.73
CA GLN A 440 -14.46 6.92 3.38
C GLN A 440 -14.37 8.13 2.44
N HIS A 441 -14.31 9.36 2.97
CA HIS A 441 -14.11 10.57 2.16
C HIS A 441 -12.71 10.63 1.54
N LEU A 442 -11.74 9.85 2.02
CA LEU A 442 -10.42 9.70 1.38
C LEU A 442 -10.51 9.09 -0.02
N ASN A 443 -11.61 8.39 -0.36
CA ASN A 443 -11.88 7.89 -1.71
C ASN A 443 -12.41 8.97 -2.69
N SER A 444 -12.68 10.20 -2.22
CA SER A 444 -13.29 11.27 -3.02
C SER A 444 -12.27 12.17 -3.74
N ILE A 445 -11.11 11.62 -4.10
CA ILE A 445 -10.02 12.37 -4.75
C ILE A 445 -10.46 12.78 -6.16
N GLU A 446 -10.49 14.09 -6.39
CA GLU A 446 -10.70 14.67 -7.72
C GLU A 446 -9.37 14.89 -8.44
N TYR A 447 -8.40 15.45 -7.70
CA TYR A 447 -7.03 15.62 -8.15
C TYR A 447 -6.04 15.13 -7.10
N LEU A 448 -5.08 14.34 -7.58
CA LEU A 448 -3.82 14.09 -6.92
C LEU A 448 -2.78 15.07 -7.46
N PHE A 449 -2.03 15.72 -6.58
CA PHE A 449 -0.82 16.45 -6.94
C PHE A 449 0.37 15.62 -6.47
N LYS A 450 1.28 15.29 -7.39
CA LYS A 450 2.58 14.68 -7.07
C LYS A 450 3.68 15.47 -7.76
N SER A 451 4.64 15.95 -6.98
CA SER A 451 5.72 16.83 -7.43
C SER A 451 5.17 18.01 -8.23
N GLY A 452 4.07 18.61 -7.73
CA GLY A 452 3.39 19.76 -8.34
C GLY A 452 2.50 19.46 -9.55
N LYS A 453 2.55 18.24 -10.10
CA LYS A 453 1.72 17.83 -11.24
C LYS A 453 0.34 17.38 -10.78
N GLY A 454 -0.71 18.09 -11.19
CA GLY A 454 -2.11 17.69 -10.98
C GLY A 454 -2.54 16.56 -11.92
N ILE A 455 -3.13 15.51 -11.37
CA ILE A 455 -3.48 14.26 -12.04
C ILE A 455 -4.86 13.80 -11.59
N HIS A 456 -5.70 13.38 -12.54
CA HIS A 456 -6.93 12.68 -12.21
C HIS A 456 -6.61 11.23 -11.81
N PRO A 457 -7.07 10.75 -10.65
CA PRO A 457 -6.72 9.43 -10.14
C PRO A 457 -7.01 8.30 -11.16
N ASP A 458 -8.14 8.35 -11.85
CA ASP A 458 -8.55 7.33 -12.83
C ASP A 458 -7.63 7.23 -14.07
N SER A 459 -6.76 8.22 -14.31
CA SER A 459 -5.77 8.16 -15.38
C SER A 459 -4.53 7.32 -15.04
N LEU A 460 -4.32 6.99 -13.76
CA LEU A 460 -3.13 6.28 -13.27
C LEU A 460 -3.20 4.76 -13.49
N LEU A 461 -4.41 4.18 -13.43
CA LEU A 461 -4.61 2.73 -13.57
C LEU A 461 -5.23 2.42 -14.93
N LYS A 462 -4.39 1.96 -15.85
CA LYS A 462 -4.84 1.38 -17.13
C LYS A 462 -4.63 -0.13 -17.07
N GLU A 463 -5.68 -0.83 -16.65
CA GLU A 463 -5.62 -2.28 -16.51
C GLU A 463 -5.66 -2.99 -17.87
N SER A 464 -4.96 -4.12 -17.95
CA SER A 464 -5.08 -5.02 -19.10
C SER A 464 -6.49 -5.65 -19.13
N PRO A 465 -6.97 -6.07 -20.32
CA PRO A 465 -8.19 -6.87 -20.42
C PRO A 465 -8.21 -8.06 -19.45
N GLU A 466 -7.07 -8.70 -19.27
CA GLU A 466 -6.89 -9.82 -18.34
C GLU A 466 -7.16 -9.42 -16.88
N ALA A 467 -6.61 -8.30 -16.42
CA ALA A 467 -6.79 -7.83 -15.06
C ALA A 467 -8.24 -7.41 -14.78
N VAL A 468 -8.93 -6.82 -15.76
CA VAL A 468 -10.36 -6.47 -15.65
C VAL A 468 -11.21 -7.73 -15.47
N VAL A 469 -10.95 -8.78 -16.25
CA VAL A 469 -11.66 -10.07 -16.14
C VAL A 469 -11.29 -10.81 -14.86
N GLN A 470 -10.02 -10.77 -14.43
CA GLN A 470 -9.61 -11.31 -13.14
C GLN A 470 -10.33 -10.62 -11.98
N ARG A 471 -10.52 -9.31 -12.04
CA ARG A 471 -11.24 -8.55 -11.01
C ARG A 471 -12.72 -8.89 -10.97
N GLN A 472 -13.34 -9.09 -12.13
CA GLN A 472 -14.71 -9.60 -12.23
C GLN A 472 -14.83 -10.97 -11.53
N LEU A 473 -13.89 -11.88 -11.76
CA LEU A 473 -13.84 -13.19 -11.10
C LEU A 473 -13.65 -13.06 -9.59
N ASN A 474 -12.73 -12.18 -9.16
CA ASN A 474 -12.50 -11.92 -7.74
C ASN A 474 -13.78 -11.43 -7.05
N ALA A 475 -14.51 -10.50 -7.67
CA ALA A 475 -15.78 -10.01 -7.15
C ALA A 475 -16.87 -11.08 -7.13
N TYR A 476 -16.91 -11.96 -8.14
CA TYR A 476 -17.79 -13.12 -8.18
C TYR A 476 -17.52 -14.07 -7.01
N ASN A 477 -16.25 -14.46 -6.80
CA ASN A 477 -15.84 -15.36 -5.71
C ASN A 477 -16.00 -14.71 -4.32
N ALA A 478 -15.84 -13.39 -4.23
CA ALA A 478 -16.14 -12.59 -3.04
C ALA A 478 -17.65 -12.39 -2.80
N ARG A 479 -18.51 -12.83 -3.74
CA ARG A 479 -19.97 -12.63 -3.72
C ARG A 479 -20.39 -11.16 -3.64
N ASN A 480 -19.56 -10.26 -4.16
CA ASN A 480 -19.80 -8.83 -4.11
C ASN A 480 -20.42 -8.35 -5.43
N TYR A 481 -21.75 -8.25 -5.45
CA TYR A 481 -22.50 -7.86 -6.64
C TYR A 481 -22.09 -6.47 -7.18
N GLN A 482 -21.88 -5.48 -6.30
CA GLN A 482 -21.52 -4.13 -6.72
C GLN A 482 -20.13 -4.08 -7.38
N ALA A 483 -19.15 -4.76 -6.78
CA ALA A 483 -17.83 -4.88 -7.39
C ALA A 483 -17.88 -5.71 -8.68
N PHE A 484 -18.73 -6.74 -8.75
CA PHE A 484 -18.90 -7.58 -9.93
C PHE A 484 -19.42 -6.75 -11.11
N ILE A 485 -20.52 -6.02 -10.95
CA ILE A 485 -21.07 -5.19 -12.02
C ILE A 485 -20.16 -4.03 -12.39
N SER A 486 -19.33 -3.55 -11.46
CA SER A 486 -18.37 -2.48 -11.73
C SER A 486 -17.33 -2.84 -12.80
N ALA A 487 -17.10 -4.13 -13.07
CA ALA A 487 -16.19 -4.57 -14.14
C ALA A 487 -16.79 -4.47 -15.55
N TYR A 488 -18.10 -4.25 -15.68
CA TYR A 488 -18.83 -4.25 -16.94
C TYR A 488 -19.14 -2.84 -17.45
N SER A 489 -19.33 -2.69 -18.76
CA SER A 489 -19.83 -1.44 -19.33
C SER A 489 -21.35 -1.32 -19.12
N GLU A 490 -21.86 -0.09 -19.11
CA GLU A 490 -23.30 0.16 -18.92
C GLU A 490 -24.16 -0.51 -20.00
N ASP A 491 -23.61 -0.66 -21.20
CA ASP A 491 -24.22 -1.20 -22.41
C ASP A 491 -23.84 -2.67 -22.72
N VAL A 492 -23.26 -3.38 -21.75
CA VAL A 492 -22.75 -4.76 -21.93
C VAL A 492 -23.73 -5.69 -22.64
N GLU A 493 -23.23 -6.49 -23.58
CA GLU A 493 -24.02 -7.49 -24.31
C GLU A 493 -23.67 -8.92 -23.90
N LEU A 494 -24.69 -9.76 -23.66
CA LEU A 494 -24.53 -11.16 -23.26
C LEU A 494 -25.03 -12.08 -24.38
N TYR A 495 -24.22 -13.06 -24.78
CA TYR A 495 -24.51 -13.98 -25.87
C TYR A 495 -24.35 -15.45 -25.47
N ASN A 496 -25.14 -16.33 -26.10
CA ASN A 496 -24.75 -17.72 -26.31
C ASN A 496 -24.12 -17.86 -27.70
N TYR A 497 -23.06 -18.67 -27.78
CA TYR A 497 -22.43 -19.01 -29.05
C TYR A 497 -23.44 -19.71 -30.00
N PRO A 498 -23.42 -19.43 -31.32
CA PRO A 498 -22.50 -18.51 -31.98
C PRO A 498 -22.86 -17.03 -31.82
N ASN A 499 -24.13 -16.63 -31.87
CA ASN A 499 -24.53 -15.21 -31.92
C ASN A 499 -25.94 -14.95 -31.34
N GLN A 500 -26.37 -15.73 -30.36
CA GLN A 500 -27.70 -15.55 -29.75
C GLN A 500 -27.63 -14.54 -28.60
N LEU A 501 -28.17 -13.34 -28.78
CA LEU A 501 -28.27 -12.35 -27.71
C LEU A 501 -29.24 -12.85 -26.61
N ILE A 502 -28.78 -12.85 -25.36
CA ILE A 502 -29.55 -13.31 -24.18
C ILE A 502 -29.70 -12.23 -23.10
N GLY A 503 -29.07 -11.07 -23.29
CA GLY A 503 -29.19 -9.94 -22.37
C GLY A 503 -28.40 -8.74 -22.88
N LYS A 504 -28.86 -7.53 -22.52
CA LYS A 504 -28.19 -6.27 -22.86
C LYS A 504 -28.32 -5.27 -21.72
N GLY A 505 -27.26 -4.49 -21.53
CA GLY A 505 -27.13 -3.48 -20.50
C GLY A 505 -26.87 -4.06 -19.12
N ILE A 506 -26.46 -3.20 -18.18
CA ILE A 506 -26.14 -3.60 -16.81
C ILE A 506 -27.32 -4.28 -16.09
N ASP A 507 -28.55 -3.94 -16.47
CA ASP A 507 -29.78 -4.53 -15.96
C ASP A 507 -29.89 -6.04 -16.24
N ALA A 508 -29.28 -6.53 -17.33
CA ALA A 508 -29.22 -7.96 -17.62
C ALA A 508 -28.39 -8.73 -16.59
N LEU A 509 -27.54 -8.05 -15.81
CA LEU A 509 -26.74 -8.62 -14.74
C LEU A 509 -27.46 -8.62 -13.39
N LYS A 510 -28.63 -7.99 -13.24
CA LYS A 510 -29.41 -7.98 -11.96
C LYS A 510 -29.69 -9.38 -11.42
N ARG A 511 -29.83 -10.38 -12.30
CA ARG A 511 -29.98 -11.79 -11.91
C ARG A 511 -28.82 -12.33 -11.05
N TYR A 512 -27.63 -11.72 -11.14
CA TYR A 512 -26.47 -12.12 -10.35
C TYR A 512 -26.55 -11.63 -8.91
N GLU A 513 -27.32 -10.59 -8.59
CA GLU A 513 -27.40 -10.06 -7.22
C GLU A 513 -27.90 -11.11 -6.24
N SER A 514 -29.07 -11.70 -6.52
CA SER A 514 -29.65 -12.76 -5.69
C SER A 514 -28.86 -14.06 -5.79
N PHE A 515 -28.29 -14.38 -6.95
CA PHE A 515 -27.49 -15.58 -7.16
C PHE A 515 -26.20 -15.57 -6.33
N LEU A 516 -25.41 -14.50 -6.41
CA LEU A 516 -24.17 -14.34 -5.65
C LEU A 516 -24.44 -14.38 -4.14
N ALA A 517 -25.50 -13.72 -3.68
CA ALA A 517 -25.85 -13.66 -2.26
C ALA A 517 -26.29 -15.03 -1.71
N ASN A 518 -27.10 -15.78 -2.47
CA ASN A 518 -27.85 -16.91 -1.92
C ASN A 518 -27.37 -18.28 -2.36
N THR A 519 -26.49 -18.40 -3.36
CA THR A 519 -26.02 -19.71 -3.83
C THR A 519 -25.03 -20.34 -2.83
N PRO A 520 -25.35 -21.50 -2.22
CA PRO A 520 -24.41 -22.21 -1.36
C PRO A 520 -23.20 -22.71 -2.16
N ASN A 521 -22.04 -22.84 -1.52
CA ASN A 521 -20.84 -23.43 -2.14
C ASN A 521 -20.42 -22.76 -3.48
N LEU A 522 -20.78 -21.49 -3.68
CA LEU A 522 -20.46 -20.74 -4.88
C LEU A 522 -18.96 -20.46 -4.96
N TYR A 523 -18.31 -20.91 -6.03
CA TYR A 523 -16.92 -20.63 -6.35
C TYR A 523 -16.65 -20.91 -7.83
N CYS A 524 -16.00 -19.98 -8.53
CA CYS A 524 -15.53 -20.16 -9.89
C CYS A 524 -14.01 -20.33 -9.91
N GLU A 525 -13.56 -21.42 -10.53
CA GLU A 525 -12.15 -21.72 -10.78
C GLU A 525 -11.85 -21.58 -12.28
N ILE A 526 -10.76 -20.90 -12.63
CA ILE A 526 -10.29 -20.81 -14.00
C ILE A 526 -9.28 -21.94 -14.25
N LYS A 527 -9.65 -22.90 -15.10
CA LYS A 527 -8.76 -24.01 -15.46
C LYS A 527 -7.73 -23.61 -16.50
N LYS A 528 -8.13 -22.75 -17.44
CA LYS A 528 -7.28 -22.22 -18.51
C LYS A 528 -7.77 -20.84 -18.89
N ARG A 529 -6.83 -19.94 -19.18
CA ARG A 529 -7.09 -18.61 -19.72
C ARG A 529 -6.27 -18.39 -20.97
N ILE A 530 -6.88 -17.77 -21.99
CA ILE A 530 -6.21 -17.28 -23.19
C ILE A 530 -6.50 -15.78 -23.31
N VAL A 531 -5.48 -14.97 -23.53
CA VAL A 531 -5.61 -13.53 -23.78
C VAL A 531 -5.23 -13.24 -25.22
N LEU A 532 -6.15 -12.65 -25.98
CA LEU A 532 -5.95 -12.28 -27.38
C LEU A 532 -6.45 -10.85 -27.63
N GLY A 533 -5.52 -9.89 -27.61
CA GLY A 533 -5.85 -8.48 -27.75
C GLY A 533 -6.80 -8.03 -26.64
N ASN A 534 -8.02 -7.64 -27.01
CA ASN A 534 -9.04 -7.20 -26.08
C ASN A 534 -9.97 -8.33 -25.58
N LYS A 535 -9.70 -9.59 -25.97
CA LYS A 535 -10.51 -10.75 -25.58
C LYS A 535 -9.79 -11.61 -24.54
N VAL A 536 -10.54 -12.07 -23.55
CA VAL A 536 -10.10 -13.06 -22.56
C VAL A 536 -11.03 -14.26 -22.65
N ILE A 537 -10.46 -15.45 -22.83
CA ILE A 537 -11.21 -16.69 -22.97
C ILE A 537 -10.88 -17.57 -21.77
N ASP A 538 -11.89 -17.80 -20.95
CA ASP A 538 -11.77 -18.57 -19.72
C ASP A 538 -12.48 -19.91 -19.85
N GLN A 539 -11.78 -20.98 -19.46
CA GLN A 539 -12.39 -22.26 -19.15
C GLN A 539 -12.76 -22.26 -17.66
N GLU A 540 -14.05 -22.09 -17.38
CA GLU A 540 -14.60 -21.91 -16.03
C GLU A 540 -15.18 -23.21 -15.48
N HIS A 541 -14.80 -23.52 -14.24
CA HIS A 541 -15.40 -24.58 -13.43
C HIS A 541 -16.11 -23.91 -12.24
N VAL A 542 -17.43 -23.85 -12.30
CA VAL A 542 -18.25 -23.16 -11.29
C VAL A 542 -18.93 -24.18 -10.39
N ARG A 543 -18.55 -24.20 -9.12
CA ARG A 543 -19.34 -24.85 -8.06
C ARG A 543 -20.54 -23.98 -7.73
N ALA A 544 -21.73 -24.57 -7.68
CA ALA A 544 -22.96 -23.88 -7.30
C ALA A 544 -23.94 -24.89 -6.66
N GLY A 545 -24.18 -24.73 -5.36
CA GLY A 545 -24.92 -25.71 -4.57
C GLY A 545 -24.21 -27.07 -4.54
N THR A 546 -24.93 -28.12 -4.95
CA THR A 546 -24.39 -29.49 -5.08
C THR A 546 -23.84 -29.79 -6.49
N GLY A 547 -24.03 -28.88 -7.44
CA GLY A 547 -23.64 -29.07 -8.84
C GLY A 547 -22.33 -28.38 -9.21
N THR A 548 -21.78 -28.79 -10.34
CA THR A 548 -20.67 -28.12 -11.02
C THR A 548 -21.09 -27.78 -12.45
N ILE A 549 -20.83 -26.55 -12.87
CA ILE A 549 -21.05 -26.07 -14.23
C ILE A 549 -19.70 -25.89 -14.90
N HIS A 550 -19.59 -26.41 -16.12
CA HIS A 550 -18.43 -26.20 -16.98
C HIS A 550 -18.84 -25.26 -18.11
N ALA A 551 -18.06 -24.21 -18.35
CA ALA A 551 -18.31 -23.28 -19.45
C ALA A 551 -16.99 -22.79 -20.04
N VAL A 552 -17.02 -22.46 -21.33
CA VAL A 552 -16.00 -21.59 -21.91
C VAL A 552 -16.64 -20.23 -22.12
N VAL A 553 -16.03 -19.19 -21.56
CA VAL A 553 -16.58 -17.82 -21.59
C VAL A 553 -15.59 -16.91 -22.29
N ILE A 554 -16.07 -16.18 -23.29
CA ILE A 554 -15.31 -15.16 -23.99
C ILE A 554 -15.75 -13.79 -23.47
N TYR A 555 -14.83 -13.08 -22.85
CA TYR A 555 -15.00 -11.70 -22.42
C TYR A 555 -14.34 -10.77 -23.43
N GLU A 556 -15.04 -9.76 -23.91
CA GLU A 556 -14.45 -8.65 -24.67
C GLU A 556 -14.38 -7.40 -23.79
N VAL A 557 -13.20 -6.82 -23.68
CA VAL A 557 -12.95 -5.62 -22.88
C VAL A 557 -12.76 -4.41 -23.80
N MET A 558 -13.47 -3.33 -23.53
CA MET A 558 -13.30 -2.04 -24.21
C MET A 558 -13.28 -0.94 -23.16
N ASN A 559 -12.38 0.04 -23.30
CA ASN A 559 -12.26 1.18 -22.38
C ASN A 559 -12.18 0.77 -20.90
N GLY A 560 -11.47 -0.33 -20.61
CA GLY A 560 -11.27 -0.83 -19.24
C GLY A 560 -12.49 -1.53 -18.62
N LYS A 561 -13.52 -1.86 -19.42
CA LYS A 561 -14.74 -2.54 -18.97
C LYS A 561 -15.09 -3.71 -19.89
N ILE A 562 -15.68 -4.76 -19.33
CA ILE A 562 -16.23 -5.88 -20.10
C ILE A 562 -17.48 -5.39 -20.83
N SER A 563 -17.40 -5.31 -22.16
CA SER A 563 -18.49 -4.83 -23.02
C SER A 563 -19.27 -5.97 -23.68
N ARG A 564 -18.69 -7.16 -23.77
CA ARG A 564 -19.39 -8.36 -24.26
C ARG A 564 -18.97 -9.61 -23.53
N VAL A 565 -19.93 -10.50 -23.29
CA VAL A 565 -19.71 -11.86 -22.77
C VAL A 565 -20.37 -12.86 -23.69
N THR A 566 -19.64 -13.86 -24.16
CA THR A 566 -20.18 -14.97 -24.96
C THR A 566 -19.95 -16.29 -24.25
N PHE A 567 -21.03 -17.00 -23.92
CA PHE A 567 -20.98 -18.32 -23.32
C PHE A 567 -20.96 -19.41 -24.40
N ILE A 568 -20.03 -20.35 -24.27
CA ILE A 568 -19.95 -21.60 -25.02
C ILE A 568 -20.25 -22.71 -24.01
N ARG A 569 -21.39 -23.38 -24.17
CA ARG A 569 -21.92 -24.37 -23.23
C ARG A 569 -22.37 -25.63 -23.96
#